data_AF-A0A2S7ACW6-F1
#
_entry.id   AF-A0A2S7ACW6-F1
#
_cell.length_a   1.000
_cell.length_b   1.000
_cell.length_c   1.000
_cell.angle_alpha   90.00
_cell.angle_beta   90.00
_cell.angle_gamma   90.00
#
_symmetry.space_group_name_H-M   'P 1'
#
loop_
_entity.id
_entity.type
_entity.pdbx_description
1 polymer ?
#
loop_
_entity_poly.entity_id
_entity_poly.type
_entity_poly.pdbx_seq_one_letter_code
_entity_poly.pdbx_strand_id
1 'polypeptide(L)'
;MWRRATSEQCLSADPQLTALLLDTLADTPEGVSLARLCKQLGVRMSVLLRTLAWLGSASLDGQPGPGWIRVEDRGERQLAVLTDVGLAAHAQHAMTQTPQGD
;
A
#
# COMPACT_ATOMS: atom_id res chain seq x y z
N MET A 1 17.51 24.44 5.76
CA MET A 1 18.07 23.47 4.79
C MET A 1 17.02 22.40 4.54
N TRP A 2 16.08 22.63 3.62
CA TRP A 2 15.10 21.62 3.19
C TRP A 2 15.66 20.95 1.93
N ARG A 3 16.13 19.70 2.07
CA ARG A 3 16.52 18.89 0.91
C ARG A 3 15.24 18.53 0.14
N ARG A 4 14.99 19.29 -0.93
CA ARG A 4 14.18 18.84 -2.06
C ARG A 4 14.94 17.71 -2.76
N ALA A 5 14.57 16.47 -2.45
CA ALA A 5 14.77 15.32 -3.33
C ALA A 5 13.41 14.93 -3.93
N THR A 6 12.78 15.90 -4.62
CA THR A 6 11.38 15.81 -5.10
C THR A 6 11.29 15.60 -6.61
N SER A 7 12.30 14.97 -7.23
CA SER A 7 12.38 14.89 -8.69
C SER A 7 12.53 13.48 -9.28
N GLU A 8 12.45 12.40 -8.47
CA GLU A 8 12.59 11.02 -9.00
C GLU A 8 11.53 10.02 -8.49
N GLN A 9 10.46 10.48 -7.82
CA GLN A 9 9.29 9.67 -7.48
C GLN A 9 8.25 9.71 -8.62
N CYS A 10 8.66 9.24 -9.80
CA CYS A 10 7.79 9.17 -10.97
C CYS A 10 6.77 8.02 -10.83
N LEU A 11 5.48 8.37 -10.72
CA LEU A 11 4.26 7.57 -11.00
C LEU A 11 3.96 6.30 -10.19
N SER A 12 4.88 5.70 -9.46
CA SER A 12 4.58 4.59 -8.55
C SER A 12 4.02 5.11 -7.22
N ALA A 13 3.12 4.37 -6.59
CA ALA A 13 2.48 4.76 -5.32
C ALA A 13 3.49 5.32 -4.31
N ASP A 14 3.12 6.40 -3.61
CA ASP A 14 3.99 7.04 -2.61
C ASP A 14 4.60 5.96 -1.68
N PRO A 15 5.94 5.87 -1.58
CA PRO A 15 6.59 4.73 -0.93
C PRO A 15 6.31 4.69 0.58
N GLN A 16 6.12 5.84 1.21
CA GLN A 16 5.80 5.94 2.63
C GLN A 16 4.35 5.50 2.88
N LEU A 17 3.41 5.96 2.07
CA LEU A 17 2.02 5.50 2.11
C LEU A 17 1.91 4.01 1.84
N THR A 18 2.72 3.49 0.90
CA THR A 18 2.78 2.06 0.59
C THR A 18 3.26 1.27 1.81
N ALA A 19 4.34 1.69 2.47
CA ALA A 19 4.84 1.02 3.67
C ALA A 19 3.79 1.00 4.80
N LEU A 20 3.15 2.15 5.10
CA LEU A 20 2.11 2.25 6.12
C LEU A 20 0.88 1.40 5.80
N LEU A 21 0.50 1.31 4.51
CA LEU A 21 -0.61 0.48 4.06
C LEU A 21 -0.30 -1.00 4.24
N LEU A 22 0.89 -1.44 3.83
CA LEU A 22 1.32 -2.83 3.98
C LEU A 22 1.41 -3.24 5.46
N ASP A 23 1.96 -2.37 6.31
CA ASP A 23 2.04 -2.55 7.77
C ASP A 23 0.65 -2.69 8.40
N THR A 24 -0.26 -1.76 8.10
CA THR A 24 -1.64 -1.78 8.61
C THR A 24 -2.39 -3.07 8.21
N LEU A 25 -2.15 -3.58 7.00
CA LEU A 25 -2.80 -4.80 6.51
C LEU A 25 -2.13 -6.08 7.03
N ALA A 26 -0.82 -6.06 7.29
CA ALA A 26 -0.11 -7.19 7.89
C ALA A 26 -0.61 -7.48 9.31
N ASP A 27 -0.97 -6.44 10.06
CA ASP A 27 -1.59 -6.55 11.40
C ASP A 27 -3.02 -7.08 11.37
N THR A 28 -3.71 -7.07 10.21
CA THR A 28 -5.11 -7.47 10.07
C THR A 28 -5.30 -8.42 8.88
N PRO A 29 -5.05 -9.74 9.05
CA PRO A 29 -5.12 -10.71 7.95
C PRO A 29 -6.53 -10.87 7.36
N GLU A 30 -7.58 -10.59 8.13
CA GLU A 30 -8.98 -10.57 7.66
C GLU A 30 -9.30 -9.39 6.73
N GLY A 31 -8.36 -8.45 6.58
CA GLY A 31 -8.52 -7.24 5.79
C GLY A 31 -9.13 -6.06 6.55
N VAL A 32 -8.94 -4.87 5.98
CA VAL A 32 -9.39 -3.59 6.55
C VAL A 32 -10.29 -2.88 5.56
N SER A 33 -11.42 -2.35 6.05
CA SER A 33 -12.34 -1.62 5.18
C SER A 33 -11.68 -0.34 4.62
N LEU A 34 -12.03 0.01 3.38
CA LEU A 34 -11.41 1.17 2.71
C LEU A 34 -11.61 2.49 3.49
N ALA A 35 -12.80 2.68 4.06
CA ALA A 35 -13.08 3.85 4.90
C ALA A 35 -12.20 3.89 6.16
N ARG A 36 -11.95 2.74 6.77
CA ARG A 36 -11.08 2.62 7.95
C ARG A 36 -9.62 2.87 7.57
N LEU A 37 -9.15 2.38 6.42
CA LEU A 37 -7.82 2.69 5.90
C LEU A 37 -7.63 4.19 5.65
N CYS A 38 -8.58 4.86 4.99
CA CYS A 38 -8.52 6.31 4.81
C CYS A 38 -8.36 7.05 6.14
N LYS A 39 -9.10 6.62 7.17
CA LYS A 39 -9.04 7.21 8.51
C LYS A 39 -7.71 6.94 9.21
N GLN A 40 -7.20 5.71 9.18
CA GLN A 40 -5.94 5.34 9.84
C GLN A 40 -4.73 6.00 9.18
N LEU A 41 -4.71 6.06 7.85
CA LEU A 41 -3.60 6.59 7.07
C LEU A 41 -3.68 8.11 6.84
N GLY A 42 -4.79 8.75 7.22
CA GLY A 42 -4.99 10.18 7.03
C GLY A 42 -5.09 10.62 5.57
N VAL A 43 -5.51 9.72 4.67
CA VAL A 43 -5.58 9.97 3.21
C VAL A 43 -7.02 10.05 2.69
N ARG A 44 -7.21 10.76 1.57
CA ARG A 44 -8.50 10.80 0.87
C ARG A 44 -8.77 9.49 0.14
N MET A 45 -10.05 9.13 -0.02
CA MET A 45 -10.48 7.92 -0.73
C MET A 45 -9.88 7.80 -2.13
N SER A 46 -9.83 8.88 -2.92
CA SER A 46 -9.27 8.85 -4.26
C SER A 46 -7.76 8.58 -4.30
N VAL A 47 -7.03 8.98 -3.25
CA VAL A 47 -5.60 8.67 -3.09
C VAL A 47 -5.45 7.19 -2.76
N LEU A 48 -6.22 6.69 -1.79
CA LEU A 48 -6.23 5.27 -1.43
C LEU A 48 -6.56 4.38 -2.62
N LEU A 49 -7.63 4.65 -3.35
CA LEU A 49 -8.04 3.86 -4.52
C LEU A 49 -6.98 3.85 -5.62
N ARG A 50 -6.31 4.98 -5.86
CA ARG A 50 -5.20 5.04 -6.83
C ARG A 50 -4.02 4.18 -6.36
N THR A 51 -3.65 4.27 -5.09
CA THR A 51 -2.61 3.42 -4.50
C THR A 51 -2.98 1.95 -4.61
N LEU A 52 -4.21 1.57 -4.25
CA LEU A 52 -4.69 0.19 -4.35
C LEU A 52 -4.72 -0.32 -5.79
N ALA A 53 -5.04 0.52 -6.77
CA ALA A 53 -4.97 0.15 -8.18
C ALA A 53 -3.54 -0.24 -8.58
N TRP A 54 -2.54 0.57 -8.19
CA TRP A 54 -1.12 0.30 -8.45
C TRP A 54 -0.56 -0.92 -7.73
N LEU A 55 -1.04 -1.20 -6.52
CA LEU A 55 -0.56 -2.32 -5.70
C LEU A 55 -1.34 -3.62 -5.92
N GLY A 56 -2.47 -3.53 -6.59
CA GLY A 56 -3.32 -4.66 -6.91
C GLY A 56 -2.74 -5.58 -7.98
N SER A 57 -3.53 -6.58 -8.36
CA SER A 57 -3.22 -7.46 -9.49
C SER A 57 -3.73 -6.92 -10.83
N ALA A 58 -4.42 -5.76 -10.83
CA ALA A 58 -4.95 -5.16 -12.04
C ALA A 58 -3.81 -4.78 -12.99
N SER A 59 -3.97 -5.06 -14.28
CA SER A 59 -3.00 -4.64 -15.28
C SER A 59 -3.12 -3.14 -15.54
N LEU A 60 -2.04 -2.40 -15.27
CA LEU A 60 -1.88 -0.99 -15.61
C LEU A 60 -0.90 -0.88 -16.77
N ASP A 61 -1.29 -0.20 -17.84
CA ASP A 61 -0.47 -0.03 -19.06
C ASP A 61 0.08 -1.37 -19.61
N GLY A 62 -0.72 -2.43 -19.56
CA GLY A 62 -0.36 -3.76 -20.07
C GLY A 62 0.57 -4.58 -19.18
N GLN A 63 1.02 -4.05 -18.04
CA GLN A 63 1.79 -4.79 -17.05
C GLN A 63 0.89 -5.15 -15.86
N PRO A 64 0.82 -6.43 -15.45
CA PRO A 64 0.12 -6.79 -14.23
C PRO A 64 0.76 -6.04 -13.05
N GLY A 65 -0.08 -5.40 -12.23
CA GLY A 65 0.37 -4.87 -10.95
C GLY A 65 0.95 -5.99 -10.07
N PRO A 66 1.68 -5.64 -9.01
CA PRO A 66 2.47 -6.58 -8.24
C PRO A 66 1.63 -7.59 -7.44
N GLY A 67 0.31 -7.39 -7.38
CA GLY A 67 -0.61 -8.33 -6.71
C GLY A 67 -0.44 -8.36 -5.20
N TRP A 68 0.11 -7.30 -4.59
CA TRP A 68 0.36 -7.22 -3.15
C TRP A 68 -0.91 -7.08 -2.34
N ILE A 69 -1.92 -6.41 -2.89
CA ILE A 69 -3.18 -6.16 -2.19
C ILE A 69 -4.35 -6.61 -3.06
N ARG A 70 -5.35 -7.23 -2.43
CA ARG A 70 -6.63 -7.55 -3.05
C ARG A 70 -7.73 -6.73 -2.39
N VAL A 71 -8.66 -6.20 -3.18
CA VAL A 71 -9.90 -5.62 -2.66
C VAL A 71 -11.00 -6.66 -2.81
N GLU A 72 -11.67 -6.98 -1.70
CA GLU A 72 -12.77 -7.93 -1.63
C GLU A 72 -14.07 -7.24 -1.25
N ASP A 73 -15.15 -7.59 -1.94
CA ASP A 73 -16.50 -7.18 -1.56
C ASP A 73 -17.03 -8.12 -0.45
N ARG A 74 -17.27 -7.57 0.74
CA ARG A 74 -17.86 -8.27 1.89
C ARG A 74 -19.19 -7.61 2.25
N GLY A 75 -20.23 -8.01 1.54
CA GLY A 75 -21.58 -7.46 1.68
C GLY A 75 -21.64 -6.00 1.23
N GLU A 76 -21.91 -5.09 2.16
CA GLU A 76 -22.04 -3.65 1.89
C GLU A 76 -20.69 -2.89 1.93
N ARG A 77 -19.57 -3.58 2.17
CA ARG A 77 -18.25 -2.95 2.36
C ARG A 77 -17.18 -3.61 1.50
N GLN A 78 -16.22 -2.80 1.08
CA GLN A 78 -14.98 -3.26 0.45
C GLN A 78 -13.87 -3.31 1.48
N LEU A 79 -13.14 -4.42 1.51
CA LEU A 79 -11.98 -4.64 2.37
C LEU A 79 -10.73 -4.80 1.51
N ALA A 80 -9.67 -4.11 1.87
CA ALA A 80 -8.35 -4.41 1.34
C ALA A 80 -7.71 -5.51 2.20
N VAL A 81 -7.16 -6.52 1.55
CA VAL A 81 -6.51 -7.69 2.16
C VAL A 81 -5.11 -7.79 1.60
N LEU A 82 -4.13 -8.03 2.48
CA LEU A 82 -2.76 -8.31 2.07
C LEU A 82 -2.68 -9.73 1.50
N THR A 83 -2.09 -9.89 0.32
CA THR A 83 -1.84 -11.22 -0.26
C THR A 83 -0.54 -11.80 0.26
N ASP A 84 -0.29 -13.09 0.03
CA ASP A 84 1.00 -13.71 0.38
C ASP A 84 2.18 -13.00 -0.31
N VAL A 85 1.99 -12.54 -1.55
CA VAL A 85 2.99 -11.76 -2.29
C VAL A 85 3.23 -10.41 -1.62
N GLY A 86 2.17 -9.75 -1.16
CA GLY A 86 2.26 -8.50 -0.41
C GLY A 86 2.93 -8.66 0.95
N LEU A 87 2.73 -9.79 1.63
CA LEU A 87 3.39 -10.10 2.90
C LEU A 87 4.89 -10.29 2.71
N ALA A 88 5.31 -10.99 1.66
CA ALA A 88 6.72 -11.12 1.30
C ALA A 88 7.35 -9.76 0.98
N ALA A 89 6.65 -8.90 0.23
CA ALA A 89 7.10 -7.53 -0.05
C ALA A 89 7.21 -6.70 1.24
N HIS A 90 6.23 -6.76 2.13
CA HIS A 90 6.28 -6.08 3.43
C HIS A 90 7.53 -6.47 4.23
N ALA A 91 7.86 -7.77 4.28
CA ALA A 91 9.08 -8.25 4.94
C ALA A 91 10.35 -7.67 4.29
N GLN A 92 10.43 -7.61 2.96
CA GLN A 92 11.54 -6.99 2.23
C GLN A 92 11.68 -5.48 2.52
N HIS A 93 10.54 -4.78 2.61
CA HIS A 93 10.50 -3.37 2.98
C HIS A 93 10.92 -3.14 4.44
N ALA A 94 10.56 -4.02 5.37
CA ALA A 94 11.00 -3.96 6.76
C ALA A 94 12.53 -4.16 6.87
N MET A 95 13.09 -5.10 6.10
CA MET A 95 14.55 -5.35 6.06
C MET A 95 15.33 -4.17 5.46
N THR A 96 14.76 -3.47 4.48
CA THR A 96 15.40 -2.31 3.84
C THR A 96 15.40 -1.06 4.75
N GLN A 97 14.50 -1.02 5.73
CA GLN A 97 14.39 0.04 6.75
C GLN A 97 15.24 -0.23 8.01
N THR A 98 16.31 -1.04 7.90
CA THR A 98 17.26 -1.25 9.00
C THR A 98 17.72 0.13 9.54
N PRO A 99 17.58 0.39 10.85
CA PRO A 99 17.77 1.72 11.40
C PRO A 99 19.23 2.14 11.25
N GLN A 100 19.44 3.32 10.69
CA GLN A 100 20.67 4.07 10.91
C GLN A 100 20.72 4.46 12.38
N GLY A 101 21.33 3.58 13.19
CA GLY A 101 21.77 3.90 14.54
C GLY A 101 23.13 4.59 14.49
N ASP A 102 23.17 5.86 14.91
CA ASP A 102 23.83 6.33 16.14
C ASP A 102 23.28 7.74 16.46
#